data_AF-A0A668ASF8-F1
#
_entry.id   AF-A0A668ASF8-F1
#
_cell.length_a   1.000
_cell.length_b   1.000
_cell.length_c   1.000
_cell.angle_alpha   90.00
_cell.angle_beta   90.00
_cell.angle_gamma   90.00
#
_symmetry.space_group_name_H-M   'P 1'
#
loop_
_entity.id
_entity.type
_entity.pdbx_description
1 polymer ?
#
loop_
_entity_poly.entity_id
_entity_poly.type
_entity_poly.pdbx_seq_one_letter_code
_entity_poly.pdbx_strand_id
1 'polypeptide(L)'
;MCASGKYSSRGPALIPRMKTRHRIYYITLFSVVLLGLIATGMFQFWPHSIESTADWTLDKRSVHDAPLVRLPVSSPIPERGDLSCRMHTCFDVYRCGYNPKNRIKVYIYPLQRFVDEVGVPISSTGLSREYNDLLSAISDSDFYTDDVTRACLFVPSIDVLNQNSLRIRETAQALAMLPRWDKGMNHLLFNMLPGGPPDYNTALDVPRDRALLAGGGFSTWTYRQGYDVSIPVYSPLSADVELPERQPGPRRYFILSSQTAIHREYRAELERLKEENGEALLLLDKCSNLSQGAASARKRCYKGQVYDYPQILQESSFCVVLRGARLGQAALSDVLQAGCVPVILADSYILPFSEVLDWKRASVVIPEEKLSEMYTILKSIPHRQVEEMQRQARWFWEAYFSSMKAIGLTTLQIINDRIYPYASRTYEQWNNPPVVKWSSVNSPLFLPLIPPRAPGFTAVVLTYDRIESLFRVITEISKVPSLAKLLVVWNNQNKSPPEESLWPKIAVPLKVVRTKENKLSNRFFPYDEIETEAVLAIDDDIIMLTSDELQFADAFHAHRPAQPHSA
;
A
#
# COMPACT_ATOMS: atom_id res chain seq x y z
N MET A 1 -56.47 -4.99 74.60
CA MET A 1 -56.25 -4.75 76.04
C MET A 1 -54.77 -4.54 76.28
N CYS A 2 -54.41 -3.42 76.89
CA CYS A 2 -53.05 -3.03 77.29
C CYS A 2 -52.52 -3.88 78.44
N ALA A 3 -51.19 -4.09 78.50
CA ALA A 3 -50.31 -4.07 79.69
C ALA A 3 -48.95 -4.68 79.27
N SER A 4 -47.87 -3.90 79.12
CA SER A 4 -46.98 -3.32 80.14
C SER A 4 -45.99 -4.31 80.79
N GLY A 5 -44.71 -4.14 80.44
CA GLY A 5 -43.59 -4.12 81.39
C GLY A 5 -42.79 -5.41 81.63
N LYS A 6 -41.55 -5.46 81.12
CA LYS A 6 -40.31 -5.30 81.93
C LYS A 6 -39.05 -5.50 81.05
N TYR A 7 -38.27 -4.42 80.94
CA TYR A 7 -36.92 -4.41 80.39
C TYR A 7 -35.93 -4.99 81.41
N SER A 8 -35.03 -5.88 80.98
CA SER A 8 -33.83 -6.27 81.72
C SER A 8 -32.60 -5.68 81.01
N SER A 9 -31.88 -4.82 81.71
CA SER A 9 -30.67 -4.15 81.27
C SER A 9 -29.44 -5.04 81.50
N ARG A 10 -28.76 -5.45 80.41
CA ARG A 10 -27.34 -5.86 80.47
C ARG A 10 -26.52 -4.70 79.92
N GLY A 11 -25.72 -4.08 80.78
CA GLY A 11 -24.86 -2.95 80.44
C GLY A 11 -23.68 -3.34 79.53
N PRO A 12 -23.10 -2.37 78.80
CA PRO A 12 -21.99 -2.61 77.90
C PRO A 12 -20.66 -2.77 78.66
N ALA A 13 -19.82 -3.68 78.17
CA ALA A 13 -18.51 -3.98 78.71
C ALA A 13 -17.58 -2.76 78.62
N LEU A 14 -16.92 -2.43 79.74
CA LEU A 14 -15.96 -1.34 79.86
C LEU A 14 -14.71 -1.62 79.01
N ILE A 15 -14.50 -0.82 77.97
CA ILE A 15 -13.23 -0.73 77.23
C ILE A 15 -12.18 -0.13 78.19
N PRO A 16 -11.00 -0.74 78.37
CA PRO A 16 -9.99 -0.19 79.28
C PRO A 16 -9.47 1.15 78.75
N ARG A 17 -9.68 2.22 79.53
CA ARG A 17 -9.10 3.54 79.25
C ARG A 17 -7.58 3.46 79.29
N MET A 18 -6.93 3.54 78.13
CA MET A 18 -5.48 3.73 78.02
C MET A 18 -5.05 4.98 78.80
N LYS A 19 -4.04 4.84 79.67
CA LYS A 19 -3.44 5.94 80.43
C LYS A 19 -2.99 7.05 79.46
N THR A 20 -3.30 8.31 79.79
CA THR A 20 -3.15 9.51 78.93
C THR A 20 -1.78 9.65 78.26
N ARG A 21 -0.70 9.23 78.94
CA ARG A 21 0.66 9.22 78.37
C ARG A 21 0.82 8.29 77.17
N HIS A 22 0.18 7.12 77.19
CA HIS A 22 0.25 6.16 76.09
C HIS A 22 -0.60 6.64 74.92
N ARG A 23 -1.74 7.27 75.19
CA ARG A 23 -2.58 7.89 74.16
C ARG A 23 -1.82 8.98 73.41
N ILE A 24 -1.07 9.84 74.11
CA ILE A 24 -0.23 10.86 73.46
C ILE A 24 0.86 10.20 72.62
N TYR A 25 1.55 9.19 73.16
CA TYR A 25 2.61 8.46 72.43
C TYR A 25 2.11 7.80 71.14
N TYR A 26 0.97 7.12 71.16
CA TYR A 26 0.42 6.48 69.95
C TYR A 26 -0.14 7.50 68.96
N ILE A 27 -0.68 8.64 69.43
CA ILE A 27 -1.11 9.72 68.55
C ILE A 27 0.10 10.37 67.87
N THR A 28 1.19 10.66 68.60
CA THR A 28 2.41 11.20 67.99
C THR A 28 3.06 10.20 67.04
N LEU A 29 3.13 8.92 67.41
CA LEU A 29 3.65 7.87 66.53
C LEU A 29 2.82 7.76 65.24
N PHE A 30 1.49 7.76 65.35
CA PHE A 30 0.60 7.71 64.19
C PHE A 30 0.74 8.95 63.31
N SER A 31 0.85 10.14 63.89
CA SER A 31 1.07 11.38 63.13
C SER A 31 2.42 11.37 62.40
N VAL A 32 3.48 10.82 63.01
CA VAL A 32 4.80 10.70 62.36
C VAL A 32 4.75 9.69 61.21
N VAL A 33 4.11 8.55 61.39
CA VAL A 33 3.94 7.56 60.31
C VAL A 33 3.07 8.11 59.18
N LEU A 34 1.99 8.82 59.51
CA LEU A 34 1.11 9.45 58.52
C LEU A 34 1.83 10.54 57.73
N LEU A 35 2.61 11.40 58.39
CA LEU A 35 3.44 12.40 57.72
C LEU A 35 4.53 11.76 56.86
N GLY A 36 5.11 10.64 57.31
CA GLY A 36 6.04 9.84 56.51
C GLY A 36 5.40 9.30 55.24
N LEU A 37 4.19 8.73 55.35
CA LEU A 37 3.44 8.21 54.20
C LEU A 37 3.00 9.30 53.23
N ILE A 38 2.58 10.46 53.75
CA ILE A 38 2.24 11.63 52.93
C ILE A 38 3.51 12.15 52.25
N ALA A 39 4.65 12.21 52.94
CA ALA A 39 5.92 12.65 52.35
C ALA A 39 6.40 11.67 51.26
N THR A 40 6.30 10.35 51.47
CA THR A 40 6.65 9.36 50.44
C THR A 40 5.67 9.38 49.27
N GLY A 41 4.37 9.54 49.53
CA GLY A 41 3.37 9.72 48.46
C GLY A 41 3.62 11.01 47.69
N MET A 42 3.91 12.10 48.39
CA MET A 42 4.30 13.37 47.77
C MET A 42 5.58 13.24 46.99
N PHE A 43 6.59 12.45 47.40
CA PHE A 43 7.85 12.27 46.67
C PHE A 43 7.72 11.33 45.47
N GLN A 44 6.91 10.27 45.59
CA GLN A 44 6.68 9.27 44.55
C GLN A 44 5.68 9.75 43.49
N PHE A 45 4.80 10.68 43.84
CA PHE A 45 3.92 11.43 42.94
C PHE A 45 4.35 12.90 42.79
N TRP A 46 5.54 13.28 43.29
CA TRP A 46 6.09 14.62 43.04
C TRP A 46 6.37 14.66 41.55
N PRO A 47 5.91 15.67 40.82
CA PRO A 47 6.31 15.82 39.43
C PRO A 47 7.81 16.12 39.47
N HIS A 48 8.64 15.10 39.27
CA HIS A 48 9.96 15.33 38.68
C HIS A 48 9.67 16.09 37.41
N SER A 49 10.04 17.38 37.43
CA SER A 49 9.99 18.32 36.32
C SER A 49 9.57 17.63 35.03
N ILE A 50 8.26 17.60 34.80
CA ILE A 50 7.74 17.39 33.47
C ILE A 50 8.28 18.63 32.76
N GLU A 51 9.42 18.49 32.06
CA GLU A 51 9.62 19.24 30.84
C GLU A 51 8.27 19.20 30.17
N SER A 52 7.63 20.36 30.07
CA SER A 52 6.28 20.41 29.54
C SER A 52 6.32 19.66 28.23
N THR A 53 5.68 18.48 28.23
CA THR A 53 5.24 17.81 27.03
C THR A 53 4.25 18.81 26.46
N ALA A 54 4.80 19.77 25.71
CA ALA A 54 4.05 20.66 24.89
C ALA A 54 3.16 19.72 24.09
N ASP A 55 1.85 19.82 24.30
CA ASP A 55 0.87 19.19 23.43
C ASP A 55 1.23 19.64 22.01
N TRP A 56 1.96 18.78 21.29
CA TRP A 56 2.35 19.00 19.90
C TRP A 56 1.12 18.71 19.06
N THR A 57 0.18 19.65 19.06
CA THR A 57 -0.83 19.74 18.03
C THR A 57 -0.20 20.50 16.88
N LEU A 58 0.10 19.80 15.77
CA LEU A 58 0.66 20.36 14.53
C LEU A 58 -0.13 21.59 14.02
N ASP A 59 -1.39 21.71 14.43
CA ASP A 59 -2.28 22.82 14.06
C ASP A 59 -2.09 24.15 14.82
N LYS A 60 -1.24 24.24 15.86
CA LYS A 60 -1.21 25.45 16.73
C LYS A 60 0.11 26.21 16.84
N ARG A 61 1.18 25.79 16.17
CA ARG A 61 2.39 26.63 16.02
C ARG A 61 2.52 27.06 14.58
N SER A 62 2.37 28.36 14.35
CA SER A 62 2.79 28.95 13.08
C SER A 62 4.25 28.58 12.84
N VAL A 63 4.64 28.30 11.59
CA VAL A 63 6.05 28.06 11.20
C VAL A 63 6.94 29.18 11.73
N HIS A 64 6.40 30.40 11.90
CA HIS A 64 7.10 31.54 12.46
C HIS A 64 7.54 31.39 13.92
N ASP A 65 6.81 30.60 14.72
CA ASP A 65 7.06 30.38 16.16
C ASP A 65 7.98 29.18 16.43
N ALA A 66 8.38 28.46 15.39
CA ALA A 66 9.28 27.32 15.51
C ALA A 66 10.72 27.77 15.85
N PRO A 67 11.44 27.00 16.69
CA PRO A 67 12.79 27.33 17.10
C PRO A 67 13.75 27.42 15.90
N LEU A 68 14.58 28.46 15.90
CA LEU A 68 15.60 28.70 14.90
C LEU A 68 16.84 27.85 15.20
N VAL A 69 17.28 27.07 14.21
CA VAL A 69 18.51 26.26 14.26
C VAL A 69 19.47 26.80 13.20
N ARG A 70 20.66 27.24 13.64
CA ARG A 70 21.72 27.68 12.73
C ARG A 70 22.58 26.48 12.35
N LEU A 71 22.92 26.38 11.07
CA LEU A 71 23.77 25.34 10.50
C LEU A 71 25.19 25.88 10.30
N PRO A 72 26.16 25.50 11.15
CA PRO A 72 27.57 25.77 10.90
C PRO A 72 28.03 25.20 9.55
N VAL A 73 28.98 25.85 8.88
CA VAL A 73 29.59 25.35 7.63
C VAL A 73 30.27 24.00 7.84
N SER A 74 30.76 23.75 9.07
CA SER A 74 31.37 22.49 9.51
C SER A 74 30.37 21.38 9.86
N SER A 75 29.05 21.64 9.76
CA SER A 75 28.03 20.63 10.04
C SER A 75 28.19 19.42 9.12
N PRO A 76 27.99 18.20 9.65
CA PRO A 76 28.13 16.97 8.87
C PRO A 76 27.17 16.96 7.69
N ILE A 77 27.59 16.32 6.61
CA ILE A 77 26.78 16.12 5.41
C ILE A 77 26.60 14.60 5.24
N PRO A 78 25.37 14.11 5.04
CA PRO A 78 25.10 12.72 4.71
C PRO A 78 25.89 12.28 3.46
N GLU A 79 26.14 10.98 3.35
CA GLU A 79 26.56 10.39 2.08
C GLU A 79 25.41 10.45 1.06
N ARG A 80 25.77 10.34 -0.23
CA ARG A 80 24.78 10.21 -1.29
C ARG A 80 23.96 8.93 -1.07
N GLY A 81 22.69 8.98 -1.45
CA GLY A 81 21.79 7.85 -1.25
C GLY A 81 22.32 6.55 -1.87
N ASP A 82 22.47 5.50 -1.06
CA ASP A 82 22.97 4.21 -1.51
C ASP A 82 21.90 3.42 -2.28
N LEU A 83 22.18 3.13 -3.56
CA LEU A 83 21.31 2.38 -4.48
C LEU A 83 21.27 0.87 -4.19
N SER A 84 22.26 0.36 -3.44
CA SER A 84 22.30 -1.05 -3.00
C SER A 84 21.36 -1.33 -1.82
N CYS A 85 20.80 -0.29 -1.20
CA CYS A 85 19.89 -0.45 -0.06
C CYS A 85 18.67 -1.30 -0.39
N ARG A 86 18.37 -2.22 0.54
CA ARG A 86 17.22 -3.10 0.57
C ARG A 86 16.65 -3.13 1.98
N MET A 87 15.43 -3.64 2.12
CA MET A 87 14.74 -3.71 3.41
C MET A 87 15.51 -4.53 4.47
N HIS A 88 16.38 -5.45 4.08
CA HIS A 88 17.19 -6.25 5.00
C HIS A 88 18.60 -5.71 5.25
N THR A 89 19.05 -4.69 4.50
CA THR A 89 20.42 -4.13 4.63
C THR A 89 20.46 -2.73 5.22
N CYS A 90 19.48 -1.90 4.89
CA CYS A 90 19.46 -0.47 5.23
C CYS A 90 18.29 -0.05 6.12
N PHE A 91 17.38 -0.99 6.41
CA PHE A 91 16.24 -0.79 7.30
C PHE A 91 16.38 -1.66 8.54
N ASP A 92 16.16 -1.07 9.71
CA ASP A 92 16.17 -1.74 11.00
C ASP A 92 14.75 -2.14 11.39
N VAL A 93 14.36 -3.37 11.03
CA VAL A 93 13.04 -3.93 11.35
C VAL A 93 12.83 -4.09 12.86
N TYR A 94 13.89 -4.20 13.66
CA TYR A 94 13.77 -4.41 15.11
C TYR A 94 13.22 -3.18 15.84
N ARG A 95 13.34 -1.97 15.25
CA ARG A 95 12.67 -0.75 15.75
C ARG A 95 11.15 -0.82 15.63
N CYS A 96 10.64 -1.71 14.80
CA CYS A 96 9.21 -1.87 14.56
C CYS A 96 8.58 -2.91 15.50
N GLY A 97 9.26 -3.29 16.59
CA GLY A 97 8.76 -4.27 17.56
C GLY A 97 7.48 -3.84 18.31
N TYR A 98 7.23 -2.54 18.45
CA TYR A 98 5.97 -2.04 19.01
C TYR A 98 4.90 -1.96 17.92
N ASN A 99 3.98 -2.92 17.92
CA ASN A 99 3.09 -3.19 16.78
C ASN A 99 1.61 -3.39 17.15
N PRO A 100 0.98 -2.45 17.88
CA PRO A 100 -0.43 -2.60 18.22
C PRO A 100 -1.28 -2.76 16.95
N LYS A 101 -1.99 -3.89 16.84
CA LYS A 101 -2.81 -4.26 15.68
C LYS A 101 -2.01 -4.42 14.36
N ASN A 102 -0.75 -4.85 14.42
CA ASN A 102 0.11 -5.03 13.24
C ASN A 102 0.28 -3.73 12.43
N ARG A 103 0.40 -2.61 13.17
CA ARG A 103 0.63 -1.30 12.60
C ARG A 103 1.95 -0.73 13.08
N ILE A 104 2.74 -0.21 12.14
CA ILE A 104 3.95 0.54 12.46
C ILE A 104 3.59 1.87 13.13
N LYS A 105 4.52 2.39 13.93
CA LYS A 105 4.43 3.72 14.50
C LYS A 105 5.42 4.69 13.85
N VAL A 106 4.97 5.91 13.60
CA VAL A 106 5.68 6.96 12.88
C VAL A 106 5.82 8.15 13.81
N TYR A 107 7.07 8.56 14.04
CA TYR A 107 7.37 9.78 14.77
C TYR A 107 7.66 10.91 13.79
N ILE A 108 7.02 12.04 13.99
CA ILE A 108 7.26 13.27 13.23
C ILE A 108 8.21 14.14 14.06
N TYR A 109 9.34 14.55 13.48
CA TYR A 109 10.24 15.47 14.17
C TYR A 109 9.55 16.80 14.45
N PRO A 110 9.84 17.48 15.57
CA PRO A 110 9.29 18.79 15.85
C PRO A 110 9.70 19.79 14.76
N LEU A 111 8.81 20.74 14.47
CA LEU A 111 9.07 21.78 13.48
C LEU A 111 10.24 22.66 13.92
N GLN A 112 11.21 22.85 13.02
CA GLN A 112 12.41 23.66 13.25
C GLN A 112 12.70 24.52 12.02
N ARG A 113 13.19 25.74 12.25
CA ARG A 113 13.61 26.65 11.17
C ARG A 113 15.12 26.58 11.00
N PHE A 114 15.56 25.92 9.95
CA PHE A 114 16.98 25.83 9.63
C PHE A 114 17.43 27.02 8.78
N VAL A 115 18.50 27.67 9.22
CA VAL A 115 19.19 28.74 8.50
C VAL A 115 20.69 28.47 8.49
N ASP A 116 21.39 28.98 7.49
CA ASP A 116 22.86 28.95 7.47
C ASP A 116 23.49 29.91 8.49
N GLU A 117 24.82 29.99 8.54
CA GLU A 117 25.56 30.89 9.43
C GLU A 117 25.18 32.37 9.28
N VAL A 118 24.75 32.78 8.08
CA VAL A 118 24.40 34.17 7.74
C VAL A 118 22.89 34.44 7.96
N GLY A 119 22.12 33.42 8.33
CA GLY A 119 20.69 33.52 8.61
C GLY A 119 19.79 33.32 7.38
N VAL A 120 20.32 32.82 6.27
CA VAL A 120 19.53 32.51 5.07
C VAL A 120 18.88 31.13 5.23
N PRO A 121 17.56 30.99 4.99
CA PRO A 121 16.87 29.71 5.14
C PRO A 121 17.35 28.65 4.13
N ILE A 122 17.19 27.37 4.49
CA ILE A 122 17.53 26.24 3.61
C ILE A 122 16.56 26.06 2.44
N SER A 123 15.35 26.59 2.56
CA SER A 123 14.31 26.58 1.55
C SER A 123 13.83 28.01 1.30
N SER A 124 13.70 28.39 0.03
CA SER A 124 13.22 29.71 -0.37
C SER A 124 11.74 29.93 -0.06
N THR A 125 10.95 28.85 0.01
CA THR A 125 9.49 28.88 0.20
C THR A 125 9.05 28.55 1.62
N GLY A 126 9.96 28.08 2.47
CA GLY A 126 9.59 27.53 3.78
C GLY A 126 8.81 26.21 3.65
N LEU A 127 7.96 25.93 4.65
CA LEU A 127 7.08 24.77 4.69
C LEU A 127 5.88 24.99 3.74
N SER A 128 5.74 24.16 2.71
CA SER A 128 4.59 24.24 1.80
C SER A 128 3.29 23.80 2.46
N ARG A 129 2.16 24.24 1.91
CA ARG A 129 0.83 23.80 2.34
C ARG A 129 0.69 22.29 2.15
N GLU A 130 1.17 21.77 1.02
CA GLU A 130 1.10 20.36 0.67
C GLU A 130 1.87 19.48 1.66
N TYR A 131 3.06 19.92 2.09
CA TYR A 131 3.82 19.17 3.09
C TYR A 131 3.21 19.28 4.48
N ASN A 132 2.65 20.44 4.84
CA ASN A 132 1.90 20.58 6.08
C ASN A 132 0.68 19.65 6.13
N ASP A 133 -0.11 19.61 5.05
CA ASP A 133 -1.27 18.72 4.92
C ASP A 133 -0.86 17.24 5.03
N LEU A 134 0.32 16.88 4.51
CA LEU A 134 0.90 15.54 4.65
C LEU A 134 1.26 15.23 6.11
N LEU A 135 1.96 16.13 6.82
CA LEU A 135 2.34 15.93 8.22
C LEU A 135 1.11 15.84 9.12
N SER A 136 0.12 16.72 8.95
CA SER A 136 -1.14 16.67 9.67
C SER A 136 -1.89 15.36 9.40
N ALA A 137 -1.94 14.91 8.14
CA ALA A 137 -2.55 13.63 7.80
C ALA A 137 -1.89 12.42 8.47
N ILE A 138 -0.56 12.44 8.63
CA ILE A 138 0.16 11.39 9.36
C ILE A 138 -0.14 11.49 10.85
N SER A 139 -0.09 12.70 11.43
CA SER A 139 -0.36 12.97 12.84
C SER A 139 -1.76 12.53 13.27
N ASP A 140 -2.76 12.75 12.43
CA ASP A 140 -4.17 12.38 12.68
C ASP A 140 -4.45 10.89 12.49
N SER A 141 -3.47 10.12 12.03
CA SER A 141 -3.65 8.71 11.68
C SER A 141 -3.24 7.76 12.81
N ASP A 142 -3.73 6.51 12.72
CA ASP A 142 -3.32 5.43 13.62
C ASP A 142 -1.81 5.10 13.56
N PHE A 143 -1.08 5.60 12.55
CA PHE A 143 0.36 5.41 12.44
C PHE A 143 1.13 6.33 13.38
N TYR A 144 0.58 7.47 13.83
CA TYR A 144 1.33 8.43 14.62
C TYR A 144 1.67 7.92 16.04
N THR A 145 2.80 8.40 16.55
CA THR A 145 3.22 8.31 17.96
C THR A 145 4.03 9.55 18.33
N ASP A 146 3.80 10.06 19.53
CA ASP A 146 4.60 11.11 20.18
C ASP A 146 5.85 10.52 20.88
N ASP A 147 5.78 9.25 21.28
CA ASP A 147 6.89 8.51 21.88
C ASP A 147 7.91 8.03 20.83
N VAL A 148 9.08 8.67 20.83
CA VAL A 148 10.24 8.35 19.97
C VAL A 148 10.69 6.89 20.10
N THR A 149 10.51 6.28 21.28
CA THR A 149 10.97 4.89 21.54
C THR A 149 10.07 3.83 20.90
N ARG A 150 8.82 4.18 20.63
CA ARG A 150 7.85 3.30 19.95
C ARG A 150 7.92 3.41 18.43
N ALA A 151 8.63 4.40 17.92
CA ALA A 151 8.66 4.74 16.50
C ALA A 151 9.46 3.71 15.69
N CYS A 152 8.78 3.11 14.71
CA CYS A 152 9.38 2.30 13.66
C CYS A 152 9.99 3.20 12.56
N LEU A 153 9.29 4.27 12.18
CA LEU A 153 9.71 5.23 11.15
C LEU A 153 9.83 6.65 11.70
N PHE A 154 10.70 7.43 11.08
CA PHE A 154 10.92 8.84 11.41
C PHE A 154 10.67 9.71 10.18
N VAL A 155 9.83 10.72 10.31
CA VAL A 155 9.53 11.70 9.25
C VAL A 155 10.04 13.07 9.69
N PRO A 156 11.08 13.62 9.05
CA PRO A 156 11.55 14.98 9.33
C PRO A 156 10.47 16.02 9.06
N SER A 157 10.41 17.10 9.84
CA SER A 157 9.62 18.29 9.48
C SER A 157 10.40 19.23 8.55
N ILE A 158 11.09 18.67 7.55
CA ILE A 158 11.89 19.38 6.55
C ILE A 158 11.24 19.12 5.19
N ASP A 159 10.63 20.15 4.62
CA ASP A 159 9.96 20.05 3.33
C ASP A 159 10.97 19.86 2.21
N VAL A 160 10.99 18.64 1.65
CA VAL A 160 11.77 18.28 0.46
C VAL A 160 10.87 17.88 -0.71
N LEU A 161 9.58 18.24 -0.72
CA LEU A 161 8.65 17.85 -1.78
C LEU A 161 9.08 18.35 -3.16
N ASN A 162 9.60 19.58 -3.22
CA ASN A 162 10.04 20.22 -4.46
C ASN A 162 11.50 20.66 -4.36
N GLN A 163 12.37 20.03 -5.15
CA GLN A 163 13.80 20.31 -5.06
C GLN A 163 14.18 21.73 -5.54
N ASN A 164 13.38 22.36 -6.40
CA ASN A 164 13.69 23.70 -6.93
C ASN A 164 13.76 24.79 -5.85
N SER A 165 13.08 24.61 -4.71
CA SER A 165 13.12 25.57 -3.61
C SER A 165 14.27 25.34 -2.63
N LEU A 166 15.03 24.25 -2.78
CA LEU A 166 15.99 23.79 -1.79
C LEU A 166 17.41 24.25 -2.09
N ARG A 167 18.12 24.60 -1.03
CA ARG A 167 19.57 24.64 -1.02
C ARG A 167 20.11 23.26 -0.63
N ILE A 168 20.59 22.52 -1.62
CA ILE A 168 20.88 21.08 -1.51
C ILE A 168 21.81 20.77 -0.34
N ARG A 169 22.93 21.50 -0.21
CA ARG A 169 23.96 21.25 0.80
C ARG A 169 23.43 21.50 2.21
N GLU A 170 22.82 22.63 2.44
CA GLU A 170 22.32 23.06 3.75
C GLU A 170 21.12 22.22 4.19
N THR A 171 20.27 21.79 3.24
CA THR A 171 19.19 20.84 3.52
C THR A 171 19.76 19.49 3.98
N ALA A 172 20.85 19.02 3.35
CA ALA A 172 21.53 17.79 3.77
C ALA A 172 22.14 17.91 5.17
N GLN A 173 22.74 19.08 5.49
CA GLN A 173 23.25 19.37 6.84
C GLN A 173 22.13 19.36 7.89
N ALA A 174 20.97 19.95 7.56
CA ALA A 174 19.81 19.93 8.43
C ALA A 174 19.33 18.49 8.74
N LEU A 175 19.33 17.60 7.75
CA LEU A 175 18.99 16.19 7.95
C LEU A 175 19.99 15.50 8.89
N ALA A 176 21.30 15.70 8.69
CA ALA A 176 22.34 15.09 9.52
C ALA A 176 22.35 15.59 10.97
N MET A 177 21.83 16.79 11.22
CA MET A 177 21.72 17.36 12.57
C MET A 177 20.50 16.84 13.36
N LEU A 178 19.61 16.07 12.74
CA LEU A 178 18.48 15.49 13.45
C LEU A 178 18.96 14.49 14.52
N PRO A 179 18.48 14.57 15.78
CA PRO A 179 19.03 13.79 16.90
C PRO A 179 19.09 12.27 16.70
N ARG A 180 18.27 11.70 15.81
CA ARG A 180 18.19 10.26 15.55
C ARG A 180 18.42 9.89 14.10
N TRP A 181 18.98 10.79 13.27
CA TRP A 181 19.19 10.55 11.84
C TRP A 181 19.85 9.20 11.55
N ASP A 182 20.84 8.79 12.35
CA ASP A 182 21.43 7.44 12.33
C ASP A 182 21.71 6.92 10.91
N LYS A 183 22.48 7.72 10.16
CA LYS A 183 22.77 7.48 8.73
C LYS A 183 21.52 7.21 7.89
N GLY A 184 20.44 7.93 8.16
CA GLY A 184 19.15 7.83 7.49
C GLY A 184 18.36 6.54 7.75
N MET A 185 18.79 5.63 8.63
CA MET A 185 18.07 4.37 8.84
C MET A 185 16.66 4.64 9.39
N ASN A 186 15.66 4.00 8.79
CA ASN A 186 14.22 4.16 9.09
C ASN A 186 13.68 5.59 8.92
N HIS A 187 14.40 6.49 8.26
CA HIS A 187 13.90 7.82 7.92
C HIS A 187 13.19 7.78 6.58
N LEU A 188 12.00 8.40 6.51
CA LEU A 188 11.20 8.49 5.30
C LEU A 188 11.14 9.94 4.82
N LEU A 189 11.63 10.19 3.62
CA LEU A 189 11.55 11.48 2.94
C LEU A 189 10.51 11.43 1.83
N PHE A 190 9.74 12.50 1.67
CA PHE A 190 8.77 12.65 0.58
C PHE A 190 9.28 13.68 -0.42
N ASN A 191 9.46 13.29 -1.67
CA ASN A 191 9.85 14.17 -2.76
C ASN A 191 9.02 13.87 -4.00
N MET A 192 8.24 14.84 -4.47
CA MET A 192 7.42 14.70 -5.68
C MET A 192 8.13 15.22 -6.92
N LEU A 193 8.95 16.26 -6.78
CA LEU A 193 9.63 16.93 -7.87
C LEU A 193 11.16 16.86 -7.65
N PRO A 194 11.81 15.75 -8.03
CA PRO A 194 13.25 15.59 -7.93
C PRO A 194 13.98 16.39 -9.02
N GLY A 195 15.26 16.62 -8.79
CA GLY A 195 16.15 17.25 -9.76
C GLY A 195 15.87 18.74 -9.96
N GLY A 196 16.83 19.42 -10.58
CA GLY A 196 16.69 20.79 -11.05
C GLY A 196 17.37 20.97 -12.42
N PRO A 197 17.19 22.13 -13.06
CA PRO A 197 17.95 22.45 -14.26
C PRO A 197 19.47 22.35 -14.00
N PRO A 198 20.26 21.81 -14.93
CA PRO A 198 19.88 21.34 -16.26
C PRO A 198 19.48 19.85 -16.34
N ASP A 199 19.88 19.03 -15.37
CA ASP A 199 19.90 17.56 -15.52
C ASP A 199 18.58 16.86 -15.13
N TYR A 200 17.77 17.45 -14.24
CA TYR A 200 16.49 16.91 -13.76
C TYR A 200 16.57 15.42 -13.33
N ASN A 201 17.49 15.12 -12.41
CA ASN A 201 17.65 13.77 -11.86
C ASN A 201 16.33 13.16 -11.38
N THR A 202 16.22 11.83 -11.53
CA THR A 202 14.99 11.06 -11.28
C THR A 202 14.81 10.66 -9.82
N ALA A 203 15.69 11.12 -8.94
CA ALA A 203 15.59 11.00 -7.48
C ALA A 203 16.11 12.28 -6.81
N LEU A 204 15.81 12.45 -5.53
CA LEU A 204 16.22 13.61 -4.74
C LEU A 204 17.75 13.74 -4.69
N ASP A 205 18.27 14.91 -5.08
CA ASP A 205 19.71 15.20 -5.11
C ASP A 205 20.31 15.48 -3.72
N VAL A 206 19.47 15.82 -2.75
CA VAL A 206 19.89 16.01 -1.35
C VAL A 206 20.49 14.69 -0.82
N PRO A 207 21.77 14.69 -0.41
CA PRO A 207 22.38 13.55 0.26
C PRO A 207 21.56 13.14 1.49
N ARG A 208 21.35 11.84 1.65
CA ARG A 208 20.37 11.30 2.61
C ARG A 208 20.74 9.94 3.18
N ASP A 209 22.00 9.53 3.06
CA ASP A 209 22.49 8.23 3.53
C ASP A 209 21.54 7.07 3.11
N ARG A 210 21.01 6.32 4.09
CA ARG A 210 20.14 5.16 3.89
C ARG A 210 18.65 5.50 3.90
N ALA A 211 18.25 6.76 4.01
CA ALA A 211 16.83 7.12 4.12
C ALA A 211 15.98 6.58 2.96
N LEU A 212 14.78 6.10 3.29
CA LEU A 212 13.76 5.71 2.32
C LEU A 212 13.27 6.98 1.62
N LEU A 213 12.98 6.85 0.33
CA LEU A 213 12.43 7.92 -0.47
C LEU A 213 11.05 7.51 -1.01
N ALA A 214 10.03 8.25 -0.60
CA ALA A 214 8.74 8.30 -1.27
C ALA A 214 8.87 9.32 -2.41
N GLY A 215 9.12 8.83 -3.63
CA GLY A 215 9.58 9.62 -4.77
C GLY A 215 8.59 9.66 -5.93
N GLY A 216 8.36 10.86 -6.50
CA GLY A 216 7.41 11.06 -7.59
C GLY A 216 7.97 10.86 -9.00
N GLY A 217 9.30 10.85 -9.16
CA GLY A 217 9.95 10.93 -10.47
C GLY A 217 10.89 9.78 -10.79
N PHE A 218 10.77 8.64 -10.10
CA PHE A 218 11.70 7.54 -10.21
C PHE A 218 11.83 6.97 -11.63
N SER A 219 13.06 6.63 -11.98
CA SER A 219 13.36 5.76 -13.13
C SER A 219 13.74 4.36 -12.65
N THR A 220 13.76 3.39 -13.55
CA THR A 220 14.30 2.04 -13.30
C THR A 220 15.74 2.05 -12.75
N TRP A 221 16.52 3.10 -13.01
CA TRP A 221 17.91 3.23 -12.55
C TRP A 221 18.05 3.78 -11.13
N THR A 222 17.08 4.57 -10.68
CA THR A 222 17.13 5.26 -9.39
C THR A 222 16.17 4.68 -8.35
N TYR A 223 15.19 3.89 -8.79
CA TYR A 223 14.22 3.23 -7.92
C TYR A 223 14.83 2.02 -7.20
N ARG A 224 14.87 2.07 -5.87
CA ARG A 224 15.26 0.92 -5.05
C ARG A 224 14.04 0.06 -4.78
N GLN A 225 13.78 -0.92 -5.65
CA GLN A 225 12.61 -1.79 -5.57
C GLN A 225 12.47 -2.47 -4.20
N GLY A 226 11.26 -2.41 -3.63
CA GLY A 226 10.94 -2.95 -2.30
C GLY A 226 11.53 -2.15 -1.13
N TYR A 227 12.28 -1.07 -1.39
CA TYR A 227 12.84 -0.19 -0.37
C TYR A 227 12.20 1.20 -0.45
N ASP A 228 12.32 1.87 -1.58
CA ASP A 228 11.64 3.14 -1.86
C ASP A 228 10.16 2.91 -2.20
N VAL A 229 9.38 3.99 -2.23
CA VAL A 229 7.97 3.96 -2.63
C VAL A 229 7.77 4.96 -3.76
N SER A 230 7.36 4.49 -4.95
CA SER A 230 6.93 5.42 -6.00
C SER A 230 5.59 6.04 -5.61
N ILE A 231 5.51 7.37 -5.58
CA ILE A 231 4.30 8.14 -5.21
C ILE A 231 3.86 9.02 -6.38
N PRO A 232 2.60 9.48 -6.43
CA PRO A 232 2.21 10.39 -7.50
C PRO A 232 2.67 11.82 -7.22
N VAL A 233 2.85 12.59 -8.30
CA VAL A 233 2.99 14.04 -8.20
C VAL A 233 1.59 14.62 -7.96
N TYR A 234 1.39 15.22 -6.79
CA TYR A 234 0.13 15.84 -6.42
C TYR A 234 -0.22 17.00 -7.38
N SER A 235 -1.48 17.04 -7.80
CA SER A 235 -2.02 18.12 -8.62
C SER A 235 -2.97 18.98 -7.79
N PRO A 236 -2.57 20.22 -7.42
CA PRO A 236 -3.48 21.16 -6.79
C PRO A 236 -4.70 21.47 -7.66
N LEU A 237 -4.53 21.43 -8.99
CA LEU A 237 -5.63 21.63 -9.93
C LEU A 237 -6.68 20.51 -9.84
N SER A 238 -6.24 19.25 -9.76
CA SER A 238 -7.16 18.13 -9.54
C SER A 238 -7.90 18.29 -8.20
N ALA A 239 -7.21 18.69 -7.14
CA ALA A 239 -7.84 18.80 -5.82
C ALA A 239 -8.86 19.96 -5.72
N ASP A 240 -8.61 21.08 -6.40
CA ASP A 240 -9.47 22.27 -6.34
C ASP A 240 -10.64 22.26 -7.32
N VAL A 241 -10.59 21.43 -8.36
CA VAL A 241 -11.60 21.40 -9.42
C VAL A 241 -12.50 20.19 -9.24
N GLU A 242 -13.76 20.45 -8.89
CA GLU A 242 -14.82 19.45 -8.97
C GLU A 242 -15.24 19.25 -10.42
N LEU A 243 -14.97 18.06 -10.96
CA LEU A 243 -15.42 17.68 -12.28
C LEU A 243 -16.90 17.27 -12.24
N PRO A 244 -17.72 17.70 -13.21
CA PRO A 244 -19.12 17.28 -13.28
C PRO A 244 -19.22 15.77 -13.51
N GLU A 245 -20.28 15.15 -12.99
CA GLU A 245 -20.60 13.76 -13.31
C GLU A 245 -20.90 13.62 -14.82
N ARG A 246 -20.10 12.79 -15.50
CA ARG A 246 -20.32 12.49 -16.91
C ARG A 246 -21.39 11.40 -17.04
N GLN A 247 -22.40 11.66 -17.87
CA GLN A 247 -23.38 10.64 -18.24
C GLN A 247 -22.70 9.50 -19.02
N PRO A 248 -23.13 8.23 -18.84
CA PRO A 248 -22.65 7.12 -19.64
C PRO A 248 -22.87 7.39 -21.12
N GLY A 249 -21.82 7.21 -21.94
CA GLY A 249 -21.90 7.44 -23.37
C GLY A 249 -20.54 7.64 -24.02
N PRO A 250 -20.51 7.67 -25.37
CA PRO A 250 -19.27 7.83 -26.12
C PRO A 250 -18.62 9.18 -25.79
N ARG A 251 -17.29 9.19 -25.80
CA ARG A 251 -16.49 10.40 -25.64
C ARG A 251 -16.24 11.04 -27.00
N ARG A 252 -16.21 12.38 -27.05
CA ARG A 252 -16.10 13.14 -28.30
C ARG A 252 -14.78 12.88 -29.03
N TYR A 253 -13.69 12.81 -28.26
CA TYR A 253 -12.35 12.60 -28.78
C TYR A 253 -11.87 11.17 -28.47
N PHE A 254 -11.10 10.60 -29.39
CA PHE A 254 -10.49 9.29 -29.19
C PHE A 254 -9.22 9.42 -28.37
N ILE A 255 -8.33 10.33 -28.76
CA ILE A 255 -7.06 10.61 -28.08
C ILE A 255 -6.93 12.11 -27.82
N LEU A 256 -6.38 12.49 -26.68
CA LEU A 256 -6.12 13.88 -26.32
C LEU A 256 -4.72 14.03 -25.72
N SER A 257 -3.97 15.03 -26.18
CA SER A 257 -2.71 15.47 -25.58
C SER A 257 -2.88 16.87 -24.99
N SER A 258 -2.65 17.05 -23.68
CA SER A 258 -2.84 18.32 -22.97
C SER A 258 -1.58 18.87 -22.28
N GLN A 259 -0.48 18.13 -22.35
CA GLN A 259 0.79 18.56 -21.76
C GLN A 259 1.35 19.77 -22.50
N THR A 260 1.84 20.73 -21.74
CA THR A 260 2.51 21.92 -22.26
C THR A 260 4.01 21.70 -22.35
N ALA A 261 4.69 22.40 -23.26
CA ALA A 261 6.15 22.32 -23.41
C ALA A 261 6.67 20.90 -23.74
N ILE A 262 5.92 20.18 -24.59
CA ILE A 262 6.34 18.89 -25.17
C ILE A 262 7.60 19.11 -26.02
N HIS A 263 8.56 18.17 -25.94
CA HIS A 263 9.77 18.21 -26.77
C HIS A 263 9.40 18.23 -28.28
N ARG A 264 10.20 18.94 -29.07
CA ARG A 264 9.89 19.23 -30.48
C ARG A 264 9.63 17.97 -31.31
N GLU A 265 10.35 16.88 -31.04
CA GLU A 265 10.22 15.62 -31.77
C GLU A 265 8.89 14.91 -31.49
N TYR A 266 8.52 14.70 -30.21
CA TYR A 266 7.20 14.15 -29.88
C TYR A 266 6.08 15.05 -30.39
N ARG A 267 6.27 16.38 -30.34
CA ARG A 267 5.27 17.31 -30.87
C ARG A 267 5.08 17.13 -32.37
N ALA A 268 6.17 17.01 -33.14
CA ALA A 268 6.09 16.78 -34.58
C ALA A 268 5.36 15.47 -34.91
N GLU A 269 5.63 14.40 -34.15
CA GLU A 269 4.97 13.11 -34.36
C GLU A 269 3.48 13.14 -34.00
N LEU A 270 3.12 13.81 -32.90
CA LEU A 270 1.71 14.01 -32.54
C LEU A 270 0.94 14.80 -33.61
N GLU A 271 1.55 15.84 -34.19
CA GLU A 271 0.93 16.61 -35.28
C GLU A 271 0.74 15.74 -36.53
N ARG A 272 1.73 14.90 -36.90
CA ARG A 272 1.58 13.91 -37.99
C ARG A 272 0.41 12.96 -37.74
N LEU A 273 0.31 12.39 -36.54
CA LEU A 273 -0.81 11.54 -36.16
C LEU A 273 -2.15 12.27 -36.25
N LYS A 274 -2.17 13.58 -35.96
CA LYS A 274 -3.39 14.39 -36.06
C LYS A 274 -3.77 14.66 -37.51
N GLU A 275 -2.81 14.89 -38.39
CA GLU A 275 -3.06 15.02 -39.83
C GLU A 275 -3.63 13.73 -40.42
N GLU A 276 -3.11 12.57 -39.99
CA GLU A 276 -3.57 11.25 -40.46
C GLU A 276 -4.95 10.86 -39.91
N ASN A 277 -5.29 11.24 -38.68
CA ASN A 277 -6.50 10.79 -37.96
C ASN A 277 -7.56 11.87 -37.70
N GLY A 278 -7.32 13.10 -38.18
CA GLY A 278 -8.29 14.20 -38.19
C GLY A 278 -8.80 14.63 -36.81
N GLU A 279 -10.13 14.62 -36.65
CA GLU A 279 -10.82 15.08 -35.42
C GLU A 279 -10.79 14.05 -34.29
N ALA A 280 -10.34 12.82 -34.54
CA ALA A 280 -10.22 11.80 -33.49
C ALA A 280 -9.15 12.15 -32.44
N LEU A 281 -8.12 12.91 -32.83
CA LEU A 281 -7.00 13.31 -31.98
C LEU A 281 -7.07 14.82 -31.68
N LEU A 282 -7.11 15.22 -30.42
CA LEU A 282 -7.06 16.62 -30.01
C LEU A 282 -5.70 16.95 -29.38
N LEU A 283 -4.98 17.92 -29.94
CA LEU A 283 -3.70 18.39 -29.42
C LEU A 283 -3.89 19.77 -28.81
N LEU A 284 -3.64 19.90 -27.52
CA LEU A 284 -3.80 21.13 -26.78
C LEU A 284 -2.46 21.61 -26.23
N ASP A 285 -2.25 22.91 -26.22
CA ASP A 285 -1.04 23.56 -25.69
C ASP A 285 -1.39 24.73 -24.77
N LYS A 286 -0.37 25.42 -24.26
CA LYS A 286 -0.53 26.67 -23.53
C LYS A 286 -1.15 27.74 -24.44
N CYS A 287 -2.08 28.50 -23.89
CA CYS A 287 -2.69 29.64 -24.59
C CYS A 287 -1.73 30.83 -24.64
N SER A 288 -1.33 31.27 -25.84
CA SER A 288 -0.44 32.42 -26.05
C SER A 288 -1.04 33.76 -25.62
N ASN A 289 -2.37 33.89 -25.66
CA ASN A 289 -3.08 35.15 -25.45
C ASN A 289 -3.52 35.39 -23.98
N LEU A 290 -3.14 34.50 -23.06
CA LEU A 290 -3.47 34.63 -21.62
C LEU A 290 -2.22 35.01 -20.83
N SER A 291 -2.32 36.03 -19.98
CA SER A 291 -1.26 36.42 -19.05
C SER A 291 -0.93 35.26 -18.09
N GLN A 292 0.34 35.15 -17.70
CA GLN A 292 0.80 34.07 -16.81
C GLN A 292 0.12 34.20 -15.44
N GLY A 293 -0.52 33.12 -14.98
CA GLY A 293 -1.22 33.08 -13.70
C GLY A 293 -2.07 31.81 -13.53
N ALA A 294 -2.71 31.64 -12.36
CA ALA A 294 -3.52 30.47 -12.03
C ALA A 294 -4.69 30.23 -13.01
N ALA A 295 -5.27 31.31 -13.54
CA ALA A 295 -6.32 31.23 -14.58
C ALA A 295 -5.80 30.66 -15.91
N SER A 296 -4.52 30.89 -16.24
CA SER A 296 -3.88 30.34 -17.46
C SER A 296 -3.59 28.83 -17.31
N ALA A 297 -3.28 28.36 -16.10
CA ALA A 297 -3.02 26.94 -15.83
C ALA A 297 -4.26 26.05 -16.03
N ARG A 298 -5.47 26.62 -15.86
CA ARG A 298 -6.78 25.97 -16.07
C ARG A 298 -7.28 26.05 -17.51
N LYS A 299 -6.48 26.56 -18.43
CA LYS A 299 -6.87 26.71 -19.84
C LYS A 299 -5.85 26.02 -20.73
N ARG A 300 -6.34 25.46 -21.83
CA ARG A 300 -5.52 24.93 -22.91
C ARG A 300 -6.06 25.40 -24.25
N CYS A 301 -5.21 25.50 -25.25
CA CYS A 301 -5.57 26.08 -26.53
C CYS A 301 -5.11 25.23 -27.71
N TYR A 302 -5.92 25.26 -28.77
CA TYR A 302 -5.55 24.73 -30.09
C TYR A 302 -6.07 25.67 -31.18
N LYS A 303 -5.17 26.15 -32.04
CA LYS A 303 -5.48 27.08 -33.14
C LYS A 303 -6.38 28.26 -32.73
N GLY A 304 -6.15 28.82 -31.55
CA GLY A 304 -6.91 29.96 -31.01
C GLY A 304 -8.22 29.60 -30.28
N GLN A 305 -8.68 28.35 -30.33
CA GLN A 305 -9.79 27.88 -29.51
C GLN A 305 -9.32 27.55 -28.10
N VAL A 306 -10.12 27.93 -27.10
CA VAL A 306 -9.80 27.78 -25.68
C VAL A 306 -10.65 26.66 -25.08
N TYR A 307 -10.03 25.80 -24.27
CA TYR A 307 -10.64 24.68 -23.57
C TYR A 307 -10.37 24.78 -22.07
N ASP A 308 -11.35 24.36 -21.27
CA ASP A 308 -11.25 24.25 -19.82
C ASP A 308 -10.50 22.99 -19.40
N TYR A 309 -9.49 23.16 -18.55
CA TYR A 309 -8.65 22.10 -18.03
C TYR A 309 -8.76 22.04 -16.50
N PRO A 310 -8.93 20.84 -15.89
CA PRO A 310 -8.89 19.51 -16.50
C PRO A 310 -10.20 19.00 -17.14
N GLN A 311 -11.28 19.79 -17.20
CA GLN A 311 -12.61 19.34 -17.65
C GLN A 311 -12.61 18.68 -19.05
N ILE A 312 -11.86 19.23 -20.01
CA ILE A 312 -11.79 18.70 -21.37
C ILE A 312 -11.29 17.26 -21.44
N LEU A 313 -10.54 16.79 -20.43
CA LEU A 313 -10.06 15.41 -20.36
C LEU A 313 -11.21 14.40 -20.25
N GLN A 314 -12.37 14.80 -19.70
CA GLN A 314 -13.56 13.94 -19.64
C GLN A 314 -14.17 13.65 -21.02
N GLU A 315 -13.84 14.46 -22.03
CA GLU A 315 -14.33 14.31 -23.40
C GLU A 315 -13.43 13.42 -24.28
N SER A 316 -12.33 12.87 -23.75
CA SER A 316 -11.44 11.98 -24.49
C SER A 316 -11.39 10.57 -23.90
N SER A 317 -11.32 9.54 -24.76
CA SER A 317 -11.21 8.15 -24.32
C SER A 317 -9.83 7.83 -23.76
N PHE A 318 -8.79 8.28 -24.48
CA PHE A 318 -7.40 8.14 -24.12
C PHE A 318 -6.75 9.51 -23.95
N CYS A 319 -5.88 9.65 -22.95
CA CYS A 319 -5.15 10.89 -22.68
C CYS A 319 -3.66 10.59 -22.60
N VAL A 320 -2.89 11.28 -23.44
CA VAL A 320 -1.46 11.05 -23.59
C VAL A 320 -0.71 11.66 -22.41
N VAL A 321 0.17 10.86 -21.81
CA VAL A 321 1.14 11.26 -20.78
C VAL A 321 2.54 10.93 -21.27
N LEU A 322 3.14 11.88 -21.98
CA LEU A 322 4.49 11.85 -22.51
C LEU A 322 5.55 12.17 -21.46
N ARG A 323 6.76 11.70 -21.72
CA ARG A 323 7.97 12.14 -21.03
C ARG A 323 8.13 13.66 -21.07
N GLY A 324 8.32 14.25 -19.90
CA GLY A 324 8.72 15.64 -19.72
C GLY A 324 10.17 15.75 -19.23
N ALA A 325 10.59 16.97 -18.85
CA ALA A 325 11.88 17.18 -18.19
C ALA A 325 12.00 16.37 -16.88
N ARG A 326 10.88 16.24 -16.15
CA ARG A 326 10.71 15.27 -15.07
C ARG A 326 9.83 14.12 -15.57
N LEU A 327 10.16 12.89 -15.16
CA LEU A 327 9.33 11.72 -15.48
C LEU A 327 7.96 11.81 -14.81
N GLY A 328 7.94 12.05 -13.50
CA GLY A 328 6.74 12.28 -12.71
C GLY A 328 6.10 13.63 -12.99
N GLN A 329 4.81 13.64 -13.32
CA GLN A 329 4.07 14.85 -13.68
C GLN A 329 2.64 14.83 -13.11
N ALA A 330 2.15 16.01 -12.69
CA ALA A 330 0.79 16.20 -12.20
C ALA A 330 -0.29 15.85 -13.24
N ALA A 331 0.05 15.89 -14.54
CA ALA A 331 -0.85 15.53 -15.64
C ALA A 331 -1.42 14.11 -15.49
N LEU A 332 -0.66 13.16 -14.93
CA LEU A 332 -1.17 11.81 -14.66
C LEU A 332 -2.34 11.85 -13.66
N SER A 333 -2.24 12.65 -12.59
CA SER A 333 -3.33 12.83 -11.62
C SER A 333 -4.57 13.42 -12.29
N ASP A 334 -4.39 14.47 -13.11
CA ASP A 334 -5.50 15.15 -13.80
C ASP A 334 -6.24 14.20 -14.77
N VAL A 335 -5.50 13.35 -15.48
CA VAL A 335 -6.04 12.34 -16.41
C VAL A 335 -6.85 11.27 -15.67
N LEU A 336 -6.31 10.76 -14.56
CA LEU A 336 -7.01 9.77 -13.73
C LEU A 336 -8.27 10.37 -13.10
N GLN A 337 -8.20 11.61 -12.61
CA GLN A 337 -9.37 12.32 -12.09
C GLN A 337 -10.48 12.40 -13.15
N ALA A 338 -10.16 12.75 -14.38
CA ALA A 338 -11.14 12.82 -15.46
C ALA A 338 -11.66 11.45 -15.93
N GLY A 339 -11.13 10.35 -15.37
CA GLY A 339 -11.42 8.99 -15.81
C GLY A 339 -11.03 8.75 -17.26
N CYS A 340 -10.10 9.52 -17.82
CA CYS A 340 -9.55 9.30 -19.16
C CYS A 340 -8.46 8.23 -19.05
N VAL A 341 -8.37 7.27 -19.98
CA VAL A 341 -7.36 6.22 -19.89
C VAL A 341 -5.98 6.82 -20.19
N PRO A 342 -5.05 6.90 -19.22
CA PRO A 342 -3.71 7.39 -19.48
C PRO A 342 -2.96 6.48 -20.45
N VAL A 343 -2.39 7.08 -21.48
CA VAL A 343 -1.45 6.45 -22.41
C VAL A 343 -0.06 6.94 -22.02
N ILE A 344 0.69 6.09 -21.33
CA ILE A 344 2.00 6.43 -20.78
C ILE A 344 3.07 6.19 -21.85
N LEU A 345 3.74 7.26 -22.25
CA LEU A 345 4.86 7.29 -23.20
C LEU A 345 6.07 7.94 -22.51
N ALA A 346 6.61 7.23 -21.52
CA ALA A 346 7.76 7.65 -20.75
C ALA A 346 8.55 6.41 -20.34
N ASP A 347 9.57 6.08 -21.12
CA ASP A 347 10.38 4.90 -20.91
C ASP A 347 11.12 5.01 -19.57
N SER A 348 11.32 3.87 -18.90
CA SER A 348 11.91 3.75 -17.57
C SER A 348 11.14 4.39 -16.40
N TYR A 349 10.01 5.09 -16.62
CA TYR A 349 9.25 5.71 -15.53
C TYR A 349 8.58 4.65 -14.65
N ILE A 350 8.83 4.74 -13.33
CA ILE A 350 8.17 3.88 -12.35
C ILE A 350 6.85 4.52 -11.94
N LEU A 351 5.74 3.95 -12.42
CA LEU A 351 4.40 4.46 -12.11
C LEU A 351 4.12 4.48 -10.59
N PRO A 352 3.32 5.45 -10.11
CA PRO A 352 3.01 5.58 -8.69
C PRO A 352 2.40 4.31 -8.10
N PHE A 353 2.88 3.91 -6.93
CA PHE A 353 2.43 2.74 -6.20
C PHE A 353 2.42 1.44 -7.03
N SER A 354 3.28 1.33 -8.05
CA SER A 354 3.33 0.19 -8.99
C SER A 354 3.62 -1.17 -8.34
N GLU A 355 4.09 -1.18 -7.08
CA GLU A 355 4.24 -2.40 -6.29
C GLU A 355 2.90 -3.03 -5.87
N VAL A 356 1.85 -2.22 -5.74
CA VAL A 356 0.53 -2.67 -5.25
C VAL A 356 -0.62 -2.40 -6.22
N LEU A 357 -0.48 -1.40 -7.11
CA LEU A 357 -1.48 -1.07 -8.11
C LEU A 357 -1.17 -1.73 -9.46
N ASP A 358 -2.14 -2.49 -9.98
CA ASP A 358 -2.07 -3.05 -11.33
C ASP A 358 -2.45 -2.00 -12.37
N TRP A 359 -1.43 -1.33 -12.88
CA TRP A 359 -1.58 -0.32 -13.92
C TRP A 359 -2.11 -0.87 -15.24
N LYS A 360 -2.01 -2.17 -15.53
CA LYS A 360 -2.60 -2.76 -16.75
C LYS A 360 -4.12 -2.64 -16.77
N ARG A 361 -4.75 -2.48 -15.61
CA ARG A 361 -6.20 -2.28 -15.47
C ARG A 361 -6.64 -0.84 -15.66
N ALA A 362 -5.73 0.13 -15.64
CA ALA A 362 -6.07 1.55 -15.66
C ALA A 362 -5.37 2.34 -16.77
N SER A 363 -4.26 1.86 -17.32
CA SER A 363 -3.44 2.58 -18.29
C SER A 363 -2.98 1.70 -19.45
N VAL A 364 -2.57 2.35 -20.54
CA VAL A 364 -1.85 1.71 -21.65
C VAL A 364 -0.44 2.26 -21.67
N VAL A 365 0.57 1.41 -21.50
CA VAL A 365 1.98 1.83 -21.60
C VAL A 365 2.48 1.50 -23.00
N ILE A 366 2.97 2.51 -23.71
CA ILE A 366 3.49 2.38 -25.07
C ILE A 366 4.96 2.84 -25.05
N PRO A 367 5.90 2.05 -25.56
CA PRO A 367 7.29 2.47 -25.72
C PRO A 367 7.39 3.75 -26.54
N GLU A 368 8.28 4.67 -26.17
CA GLU A 368 8.40 5.97 -26.84
C GLU A 368 8.68 5.83 -28.36
N GLU A 369 9.43 4.81 -28.76
CA GLU A 369 9.74 4.49 -30.16
C GLU A 369 8.49 4.12 -30.99
N LYS A 370 7.41 3.66 -30.35
CA LYS A 370 6.15 3.26 -31.00
C LYS A 370 5.09 4.36 -30.99
N LEU A 371 5.48 5.61 -30.73
CA LEU A 371 4.54 6.73 -30.74
C LEU A 371 3.79 6.83 -32.07
N SER A 372 4.45 6.59 -33.21
CA SER A 372 3.85 6.60 -34.55
C SER A 372 2.75 5.54 -34.75
N GLU A 373 2.80 4.43 -34.00
CA GLU A 373 1.83 3.34 -34.05
C GLU A 373 0.72 3.47 -32.99
N MET A 374 0.80 4.50 -32.12
CA MET A 374 -0.09 4.69 -30.98
C MET A 374 -1.58 4.57 -31.36
N TYR A 375 -1.99 5.24 -32.44
CA TYR A 375 -3.40 5.21 -32.85
C TYR A 375 -3.88 3.79 -33.17
N THR A 376 -3.08 3.01 -33.91
CA THR A 376 -3.38 1.63 -34.30
C THR A 376 -3.44 0.71 -33.08
N ILE A 377 -2.50 0.87 -32.15
CA ILE A 377 -2.45 0.10 -30.89
C ILE A 377 -3.72 0.37 -30.08
N LEU A 378 -4.07 1.64 -29.86
CA LEU A 378 -5.23 2.00 -29.04
C LEU A 378 -6.55 1.56 -29.69
N LYS A 379 -6.63 1.59 -31.02
CA LYS A 379 -7.81 1.13 -31.77
C LYS A 379 -8.03 -0.38 -31.67
N SER A 380 -6.99 -1.16 -31.38
CA SER A 380 -7.10 -2.62 -31.18
C SER A 380 -7.76 -3.00 -29.85
N ILE A 381 -7.87 -2.06 -28.91
CA ILE A 381 -8.44 -2.31 -27.58
C ILE A 381 -9.98 -2.30 -27.66
N PRO A 382 -10.66 -3.37 -27.21
CA PRO A 382 -12.12 -3.42 -27.22
C PRO A 382 -12.76 -2.31 -26.38
N HIS A 383 -13.87 -1.74 -26.86
CA HIS A 383 -14.55 -0.63 -26.18
C HIS A 383 -14.92 -0.95 -24.72
N ARG A 384 -15.40 -2.18 -24.45
CA ARG A 384 -15.72 -2.64 -23.08
C ARG A 384 -14.51 -2.57 -22.14
N GLN A 385 -13.33 -2.97 -22.63
CA GLN A 385 -12.10 -2.90 -21.85
C GLN A 385 -11.74 -1.43 -21.56
N VAL A 386 -11.91 -0.53 -22.53
CA VAL A 386 -11.70 0.92 -22.32
C VAL A 386 -12.62 1.45 -21.21
N GLU A 387 -13.90 1.10 -21.19
CA GLU A 387 -14.83 1.53 -20.14
C GLU A 387 -14.47 0.98 -18.75
N GLU A 388 -13.96 -0.26 -18.68
CA GLU A 388 -13.42 -0.85 -17.45
C GLU A 388 -12.17 -0.07 -16.98
N MET A 389 -11.25 0.27 -17.90
CA MET A 389 -10.05 1.05 -17.59
C MET A 389 -10.36 2.48 -17.14
N GLN A 390 -11.35 3.14 -17.75
CA GLN A 390 -11.79 4.48 -17.34
C GLN A 390 -12.34 4.51 -15.91
N ARG A 391 -13.16 3.50 -15.54
CA ARG A 391 -13.67 3.34 -14.17
C ARG A 391 -12.54 3.06 -13.19
N GLN A 392 -11.60 2.18 -13.56
CA GLN A 392 -10.44 1.88 -12.74
C GLN A 392 -9.54 3.11 -12.54
N ALA A 393 -9.28 3.88 -13.60
CA ALA A 393 -8.48 5.10 -13.55
C ALA A 393 -9.07 6.13 -12.57
N ARG A 394 -10.39 6.38 -12.65
CA ARG A 394 -11.10 7.26 -11.71
C ARG A 394 -10.99 6.75 -10.27
N TRP A 395 -11.17 5.45 -10.06
CA TRP A 395 -11.08 4.86 -8.73
C TRP A 395 -9.67 4.93 -8.13
N PHE A 396 -8.62 4.67 -8.92
CA PHE A 396 -7.24 4.87 -8.48
C PHE A 396 -6.99 6.30 -8.01
N TRP A 397 -7.55 7.29 -8.72
CA TRP A 397 -7.44 8.68 -8.30
C TRP A 397 -8.12 8.93 -6.95
N GLU A 398 -9.39 8.53 -6.83
CA GLU A 398 -10.20 8.74 -5.62
C GLU A 398 -9.54 8.10 -4.39
N ALA A 399 -9.07 6.86 -4.52
CA ALA A 399 -8.52 6.08 -3.43
C ALA A 399 -7.09 6.50 -3.04
N TYR A 400 -6.24 6.86 -4.00
CA TYR A 400 -4.78 6.96 -3.76
C TYR A 400 -4.13 8.28 -4.15
N PHE A 401 -4.75 9.12 -5.00
CA PHE A 401 -4.13 10.35 -5.53
C PHE A 401 -4.85 11.64 -5.11
N SER A 402 -6.10 11.54 -4.66
CA SER A 402 -7.03 12.66 -4.45
C SER A 402 -6.53 13.75 -3.49
N SER A 403 -5.62 13.43 -2.57
CA SER A 403 -5.09 14.37 -1.60
C SER A 403 -3.70 13.96 -1.09
N MET A 404 -2.98 14.90 -0.48
CA MET A 404 -1.74 14.61 0.25
C MET A 404 -1.95 13.57 1.36
N LYS A 405 -3.13 13.58 2.00
CA LYS A 405 -3.55 12.55 2.97
C LYS A 405 -3.61 11.16 2.33
N ALA A 406 -4.29 11.02 1.19
CA ALA A 406 -4.39 9.74 0.49
C ALA A 406 -3.00 9.20 0.10
N ILE A 407 -2.14 10.07 -0.44
CA ILE A 407 -0.77 9.74 -0.85
C ILE A 407 0.08 9.31 0.35
N GLY A 408 0.08 10.09 1.43
CA GLY A 408 0.85 9.82 2.64
C GLY A 408 0.45 8.52 3.33
N LEU A 409 -0.85 8.32 3.55
CA LEU A 409 -1.36 7.11 4.21
C LEU A 409 -1.19 5.86 3.35
N THR A 410 -1.29 5.98 2.03
CA THR A 410 -1.00 4.87 1.12
C THR A 410 0.47 4.48 1.17
N THR A 411 1.38 5.47 1.20
CA THR A 411 2.81 5.24 1.36
C THR A 411 3.12 4.50 2.66
N LEU A 412 2.55 4.95 3.78
CA LEU A 412 2.72 4.30 5.08
C LEU A 412 2.13 2.89 5.10
N GLN A 413 0.98 2.69 4.46
CA GLN A 413 0.37 1.36 4.36
C GLN A 413 1.24 0.39 3.55
N ILE A 414 1.85 0.82 2.44
CA ILE A 414 2.77 -0.03 1.67
C ILE A 414 3.97 -0.45 2.53
N ILE A 415 4.57 0.50 3.26
CA ILE A 415 5.69 0.18 4.17
C ILE A 415 5.23 -0.74 5.31
N ASN A 416 4.02 -0.53 5.85
CA ASN A 416 3.43 -1.40 6.85
C ASN A 416 3.26 -2.84 6.35
N ASP A 417 2.76 -3.00 5.12
CA ASP A 417 2.53 -4.31 4.50
C ASP A 417 3.85 -5.06 4.27
N ARG A 418 4.95 -4.34 3.96
CA ARG A 418 6.29 -4.92 3.88
C ARG A 418 6.79 -5.43 5.24
N ILE A 419 6.44 -4.76 6.33
CA ILE A 419 6.90 -5.10 7.69
C ILE A 419 6.03 -6.20 8.33
N TYR A 420 4.73 -6.21 8.03
CA TYR A 420 3.79 -7.23 8.49
C TYR A 420 3.11 -7.95 7.31
N PRO A 421 3.83 -8.80 6.55
CA PRO A 421 3.28 -9.46 5.37
C PRO A 421 2.01 -10.30 5.65
N TYR A 422 1.91 -10.89 6.84
CA TYR A 422 0.75 -11.70 7.25
C TYR A 422 -0.54 -10.90 7.48
N ALA A 423 -0.41 -9.58 7.71
CA ALA A 423 -1.53 -8.66 7.88
C ALA A 423 -1.63 -7.65 6.73
N SER A 424 -0.89 -7.90 5.64
CA SER A 424 -0.86 -7.04 4.47
C SER A 424 -2.19 -7.02 3.74
N ARG A 425 -2.44 -5.94 2.99
CA ARG A 425 -3.59 -5.89 2.11
C ARG A 425 -3.37 -6.82 0.92
N THR A 426 -4.40 -7.58 0.60
CA THR A 426 -4.47 -8.44 -0.58
C THR A 426 -4.49 -7.62 -1.87
N TYR A 427 -4.13 -8.27 -2.98
CA TYR A 427 -4.18 -7.67 -4.31
C TYR A 427 -5.56 -7.07 -4.62
N GLU A 428 -6.64 -7.77 -4.27
CA GLU A 428 -8.02 -7.36 -4.49
C GLU A 428 -8.36 -6.11 -3.67
N GLN A 429 -7.86 -5.99 -2.44
CA GLN A 429 -8.08 -4.79 -1.62
C GLN A 429 -7.39 -3.55 -2.19
N TRP A 430 -6.29 -3.72 -2.93
CA TRP A 430 -5.59 -2.64 -3.62
C TRP A 430 -6.17 -2.30 -4.99
N ASN A 431 -6.86 -3.24 -5.65
CA ASN A 431 -7.22 -3.09 -7.06
C ASN A 431 -8.72 -3.18 -7.36
N ASN A 432 -9.56 -3.60 -6.41
CA ASN A 432 -11.00 -3.72 -6.62
C ASN A 432 -11.76 -2.65 -5.83
N PRO A 433 -12.65 -1.87 -6.51
CA PRO A 433 -13.50 -0.93 -5.81
C PRO A 433 -14.42 -1.65 -4.81
N PRO A 434 -14.72 -1.07 -3.63
CA PRO A 434 -15.55 -1.71 -2.61
C PRO A 434 -16.95 -2.14 -3.10
N VAL A 435 -17.47 -1.44 -4.12
CA VAL A 435 -18.80 -1.65 -4.71
C VAL A 435 -18.81 -2.78 -5.74
N VAL A 436 -17.64 -3.18 -6.25
CA VAL A 436 -17.45 -4.25 -7.24
C VAL A 436 -17.22 -5.58 -6.51
N LYS A 437 -18.08 -5.91 -5.54
CA LYS A 437 -18.24 -7.30 -5.09
C LYS A 437 -19.13 -7.99 -6.11
N TRP A 438 -18.57 -8.42 -7.24
CA TRP A 438 -19.28 -9.29 -8.15
C TRP A 438 -19.71 -10.54 -7.37
N SER A 439 -21.01 -10.81 -7.39
CA SER A 439 -21.64 -12.05 -6.94
C SER A 439 -21.29 -13.25 -7.85
N SER A 440 -20.13 -13.23 -8.51
CA SER A 440 -19.77 -14.20 -9.53
C SER A 440 -18.28 -14.52 -9.45
N VAL A 441 -18.00 -15.69 -8.89
CA VAL A 441 -16.75 -16.46 -8.97
C VAL A 441 -15.53 -15.78 -8.33
N ASN A 442 -15.37 -15.99 -7.01
CA ASN A 442 -14.02 -16.06 -6.47
C ASN A 442 -13.29 -17.15 -7.26
N SER A 443 -12.16 -16.83 -7.89
CA SER A 443 -11.30 -17.86 -8.44
C SER A 443 -11.01 -18.87 -7.32
N PRO A 444 -11.19 -20.19 -7.55
CA PRO A 444 -10.98 -21.21 -6.52
C PRO A 444 -9.53 -21.27 -6.02
N LEU A 445 -8.63 -20.50 -6.64
CA LEU A 445 -7.22 -20.37 -6.29
C LEU A 445 -6.94 -19.59 -5.00
N PHE A 446 -7.93 -18.88 -4.44
CA PHE A 446 -7.74 -18.10 -3.20
C PHE A 446 -8.91 -18.25 -2.24
N LEU A 447 -9.30 -19.49 -1.98
CA LEU A 447 -10.02 -19.77 -0.73
C LEU A 447 -9.06 -19.44 0.44
N PRO A 448 -9.57 -18.85 1.55
CA PRO A 448 -8.77 -18.73 2.77
C PRO A 448 -8.26 -20.12 3.13
N LEU A 449 -6.96 -20.25 3.41
CA LEU A 449 -6.32 -21.51 3.82
C LEU A 449 -7.08 -22.09 5.01
N ILE A 450 -7.99 -23.02 4.74
CA ILE A 450 -8.62 -23.83 5.79
C ILE A 450 -7.53 -24.81 6.23
N PRO A 451 -7.20 -24.90 7.52
CA PRO A 451 -6.24 -25.90 7.99
C PRO A 451 -6.72 -27.29 7.56
N PRO A 452 -5.86 -28.11 6.92
CA PRO A 452 -6.26 -29.41 6.41
C PRO A 452 -6.76 -30.28 7.57
N ARG A 453 -7.85 -31.01 7.35
CA ARG A 453 -8.44 -31.89 8.37
C ARG A 453 -7.69 -33.22 8.48
N ALA A 454 -6.91 -33.57 7.46
CA ALA A 454 -6.08 -34.78 7.43
C ALA A 454 -4.70 -34.48 6.81
N PRO A 455 -3.61 -35.08 7.35
CA PRO A 455 -2.29 -35.03 6.72
C PRO A 455 -2.23 -35.92 5.46
N GLY A 456 -1.36 -35.57 4.51
CA GLY A 456 -1.19 -36.30 3.25
C GLY A 456 -1.98 -35.69 2.09
N PHE A 457 -2.25 -36.49 1.05
CA PHE A 457 -2.99 -36.05 -0.15
C PHE A 457 -4.22 -36.91 -0.45
N THR A 458 -5.18 -36.33 -1.19
CA THR A 458 -6.35 -37.03 -1.72
C THR A 458 -6.14 -37.30 -3.20
N ALA A 459 -6.25 -38.56 -3.62
CA ALA A 459 -6.20 -38.92 -5.04
C ALA A 459 -7.59 -38.82 -5.67
N VAL A 460 -7.69 -38.10 -6.80
CA VAL A 460 -8.92 -37.96 -7.59
C VAL A 460 -8.70 -38.64 -8.94
N VAL A 461 -9.40 -39.75 -9.16
CA VAL A 461 -9.30 -40.56 -10.40
C VAL A 461 -10.57 -40.37 -11.22
N LEU A 462 -10.44 -39.78 -12.40
CA LEU A 462 -11.55 -39.70 -13.36
C LEU A 462 -11.63 -41.00 -14.16
N THR A 463 -12.81 -41.62 -14.25
CA THR A 463 -12.98 -42.84 -15.05
C THR A 463 -14.16 -42.80 -16.00
N TYR A 464 -13.97 -43.38 -17.19
CA TYR A 464 -15.01 -43.60 -18.18
C TYR A 464 -14.86 -44.99 -18.83
N ASP A 465 -15.68 -45.94 -18.37
CA ASP A 465 -15.79 -47.30 -18.94
C ASP A 465 -14.49 -48.13 -19.00
N ARG A 466 -13.54 -47.89 -18.10
CA ARG A 466 -12.25 -48.62 -18.02
C ARG A 466 -12.00 -49.21 -16.63
N ILE A 467 -12.86 -50.14 -16.22
CA ILE A 467 -12.87 -50.69 -14.86
C ILE A 467 -11.56 -51.43 -14.52
N GLU A 468 -11.02 -52.23 -15.44
CA GLU A 468 -9.79 -52.99 -15.18
C GLU A 468 -8.57 -52.09 -14.97
N SER A 469 -8.41 -51.06 -15.81
CA SER A 469 -7.32 -50.09 -15.69
C SER A 469 -7.47 -49.27 -14.40
N LEU A 470 -8.68 -48.81 -14.11
CA LEU A 470 -9.01 -48.12 -12.87
C LEU A 470 -8.59 -48.92 -11.63
N PHE A 471 -8.90 -50.21 -11.60
CA PHE A 471 -8.56 -51.07 -10.46
C PHE A 471 -7.04 -51.25 -10.30
N ARG A 472 -6.29 -51.30 -11.42
CA ARG A 472 -4.82 -51.31 -11.37
C ARG A 472 -4.26 -50.00 -10.81
N VAL A 473 -4.75 -48.86 -11.31
CA VAL A 473 -4.34 -47.52 -10.84
C VAL A 473 -4.62 -47.35 -9.34
N ILE A 474 -5.81 -47.73 -8.88
CA ILE A 474 -6.18 -47.69 -7.45
C ILE A 474 -5.24 -48.55 -6.61
N THR A 475 -4.92 -49.75 -7.09
CA THR A 475 -4.03 -50.68 -6.37
C THR A 475 -2.62 -50.11 -6.24
N GLU A 476 -2.07 -49.49 -7.30
CA GLU A 476 -0.74 -48.87 -7.24
C GLU A 476 -0.71 -47.62 -6.35
N ILE A 477 -1.67 -46.71 -6.50
CA ILE A 477 -1.74 -45.49 -5.67
C ILE A 477 -1.91 -45.84 -4.19
N SER A 478 -2.67 -46.90 -3.88
CA SER A 478 -2.91 -47.33 -2.49
C SER A 478 -1.66 -47.79 -1.73
N LYS A 479 -0.54 -48.05 -2.43
CA LYS A 479 0.74 -48.39 -1.81
C LYS A 479 1.47 -47.17 -1.25
N VAL A 480 1.07 -45.95 -1.62
CA VAL A 480 1.73 -44.71 -1.20
C VAL A 480 1.36 -44.39 0.26
N PRO A 481 2.36 -44.28 1.17
CA PRO A 481 2.09 -44.04 2.60
C PRO A 481 1.36 -42.73 2.90
N SER A 482 1.58 -41.66 2.12
CA SER A 482 0.94 -40.36 2.33
C SER A 482 -0.44 -40.20 1.69
N LEU A 483 -1.00 -41.25 1.08
CA LEU A 483 -2.37 -41.24 0.60
C LEU A 483 -3.35 -41.22 1.78
N ALA A 484 -4.18 -40.19 1.89
CA ALA A 484 -5.18 -40.08 2.95
C ALA A 484 -6.56 -40.60 2.52
N LYS A 485 -6.94 -40.37 1.26
CA LYS A 485 -8.26 -40.71 0.72
C LYS A 485 -8.21 -40.89 -0.80
N LEU A 486 -9.08 -41.74 -1.34
CA LEU A 486 -9.22 -41.93 -2.77
C LEU A 486 -10.65 -41.63 -3.22
N LEU A 487 -10.79 -40.71 -4.17
CA LEU A 487 -12.05 -40.30 -4.76
C LEU A 487 -12.09 -40.71 -6.24
N VAL A 488 -13.07 -41.53 -6.60
CA VAL A 488 -13.31 -41.93 -7.99
C VAL A 488 -14.47 -41.12 -8.55
N VAL A 489 -14.18 -40.33 -9.57
CA VAL A 489 -15.17 -39.56 -10.31
C VAL A 489 -15.68 -40.42 -11.46
N TRP A 490 -16.86 -41.00 -11.26
CA TRP A 490 -17.52 -41.88 -12.22
C TRP A 490 -18.23 -41.08 -13.30
N ASN A 491 -17.67 -41.05 -14.50
CA ASN A 491 -18.10 -40.17 -15.58
C ASN A 491 -19.05 -40.81 -16.59
N ASN A 492 -19.45 -42.07 -16.36
CA ASN A 492 -20.33 -42.84 -17.25
C ASN A 492 -21.77 -42.86 -16.72
N GLN A 493 -22.69 -42.20 -17.44
CA GLN A 493 -24.11 -42.11 -17.04
C GLN A 493 -24.96 -43.30 -17.47
N ASN A 494 -24.49 -44.04 -18.47
CA ASN A 494 -25.22 -45.17 -19.03
C ASN A 494 -24.96 -46.46 -18.24
N LYS A 495 -23.93 -46.49 -17.39
CA LYS A 495 -23.48 -47.67 -16.66
C LYS A 495 -23.26 -47.31 -15.20
N SER A 496 -23.86 -48.08 -14.30
CA SER A 496 -23.59 -47.92 -12.87
C SER A 496 -22.17 -48.41 -12.52
N PRO A 497 -21.50 -47.77 -11.54
CA PRO A 497 -20.30 -48.33 -10.91
C PRO A 497 -20.51 -49.79 -10.47
N PRO A 498 -19.46 -50.63 -10.51
CA PRO A 498 -19.50 -51.99 -9.99
C PRO A 498 -19.90 -52.04 -8.51
N GLU A 499 -20.45 -53.18 -8.08
CA GLU A 499 -20.72 -53.43 -6.65
C GLU A 499 -19.45 -53.28 -5.81
N GLU A 500 -19.59 -52.75 -4.59
CA GLU A 500 -18.47 -52.46 -3.68
C GLU A 500 -17.58 -53.69 -3.40
N SER A 501 -18.14 -54.89 -3.46
CA SER A 501 -17.43 -56.17 -3.29
C SER A 501 -16.34 -56.43 -4.34
N LEU A 502 -16.47 -55.84 -5.54
CA LEU A 502 -15.56 -56.00 -6.67
C LEU A 502 -14.39 -55.03 -6.64
N TRP A 503 -14.44 -54.00 -5.80
CA TRP A 503 -13.39 -52.99 -5.73
C TRP A 503 -12.15 -53.51 -4.99
N PRO A 504 -10.94 -53.04 -5.35
CA PRO A 504 -9.72 -53.38 -4.62
C PRO A 504 -9.84 -53.03 -3.15
N LYS A 505 -9.47 -53.96 -2.27
CA LYS A 505 -9.42 -53.72 -0.82
C LYS A 505 -8.17 -52.91 -0.49
N ILE A 506 -8.37 -51.65 -0.12
CA ILE A 506 -7.28 -50.72 0.21
C ILE A 506 -7.40 -50.25 1.66
N ALA A 507 -6.30 -49.76 2.24
CA ALA A 507 -6.25 -49.33 3.64
C ALA A 507 -6.90 -47.95 3.87
N VAL A 508 -7.02 -47.14 2.83
CA VAL A 508 -7.58 -45.77 2.89
C VAL A 508 -9.06 -45.75 2.50
N PRO A 509 -9.86 -44.78 2.95
CA PRO A 509 -11.25 -44.65 2.51
C PRO A 509 -11.34 -44.38 0.99
N LEU A 510 -12.14 -45.20 0.30
CA LEU A 510 -12.48 -45.05 -1.12
C LEU A 510 -13.92 -44.55 -1.26
N LYS A 511 -14.13 -43.47 -2.01
CA LYS A 511 -15.46 -42.95 -2.33
C LYS A 511 -15.66 -42.87 -3.84
N VAL A 512 -16.83 -43.28 -4.32
CA VAL A 512 -17.23 -43.14 -5.73
C VAL A 512 -18.30 -42.06 -5.84
N VAL A 513 -18.05 -41.04 -6.67
CA VAL A 513 -19.00 -39.95 -6.95
C VAL A 513 -19.47 -40.06 -8.40
N ARG A 514 -20.79 -40.18 -8.59
CA ARG A 514 -21.41 -40.22 -9.92
C ARG A 514 -21.66 -38.79 -10.40
N THR A 515 -21.16 -38.46 -11.58
CA THR A 515 -21.37 -37.13 -12.18
C THR A 515 -22.74 -37.07 -12.85
N LYS A 516 -23.22 -35.86 -13.21
CA LYS A 516 -24.49 -35.70 -13.95
C LYS A 516 -24.31 -35.79 -15.46
N GLU A 517 -23.14 -35.41 -15.96
CA GLU A 517 -22.79 -35.35 -17.38
C GLU A 517 -21.34 -35.80 -17.57
N ASN A 518 -21.02 -36.36 -18.74
CA ASN A 518 -19.65 -36.76 -19.08
C ASN A 518 -18.81 -35.52 -19.44
N LYS A 519 -18.02 -35.01 -18.48
CA LYS A 519 -17.14 -33.86 -18.66
C LYS A 519 -15.76 -34.15 -18.07
N LEU A 520 -14.70 -33.75 -18.78
CA LEU A 520 -13.32 -33.85 -18.28
C LEU A 520 -13.09 -32.96 -17.05
N SER A 521 -13.79 -31.83 -16.98
CA SER A 521 -13.67 -30.88 -15.86
C SER A 521 -14.25 -31.38 -14.53
N ASN A 522 -15.01 -32.49 -14.53
CA ASN A 522 -15.61 -33.02 -13.31
C ASN A 522 -14.56 -33.36 -12.24
N ARG A 523 -13.35 -33.78 -12.64
CA ARG A 523 -12.26 -34.07 -11.69
C ARG A 523 -11.71 -32.83 -10.94
N PHE A 524 -12.05 -31.62 -11.39
CA PHE A 524 -11.61 -30.37 -10.78
C PHE A 524 -12.70 -29.71 -9.93
N PHE A 525 -13.81 -30.40 -9.69
CA PHE A 525 -14.86 -29.88 -8.81
C PHE A 525 -14.42 -29.96 -7.33
N PRO A 526 -14.74 -28.96 -6.50
CA PRO A 526 -14.39 -28.98 -5.07
C PRO A 526 -15.33 -29.92 -4.32
N TYR A 527 -15.04 -31.22 -4.35
CA TYR A 527 -15.80 -32.24 -3.63
C TYR A 527 -15.61 -32.12 -2.12
N ASP A 528 -16.70 -32.22 -1.36
CA ASP A 528 -16.68 -32.13 0.11
C ASP A 528 -15.82 -33.25 0.74
N GLU A 529 -15.59 -34.34 0.01
CA GLU A 529 -14.73 -35.42 0.44
C GLU A 529 -13.24 -35.08 0.44
N ILE A 530 -12.81 -34.01 -0.24
CA ILE A 530 -11.42 -33.56 -0.28
C ILE A 530 -11.11 -32.79 1.01
N GLU A 531 -10.40 -33.45 1.93
CA GLU A 531 -10.10 -32.94 3.27
C GLU A 531 -8.60 -32.65 3.49
N THR A 532 -7.78 -32.91 2.48
CA THR A 532 -6.33 -32.72 2.45
C THR A 532 -5.95 -31.44 1.71
N GLU A 533 -4.79 -30.89 2.03
CA GLU A 533 -4.23 -29.72 1.33
C GLU A 533 -3.78 -30.05 -0.10
N ALA A 534 -3.12 -31.20 -0.28
CA ALA A 534 -2.67 -31.67 -1.58
C ALA A 534 -3.72 -32.57 -2.26
N VAL A 535 -3.85 -32.43 -3.58
CA VAL A 535 -4.73 -33.25 -4.43
C VAL A 535 -3.93 -33.81 -5.60
N LEU A 536 -3.92 -35.14 -5.74
CA LEU A 536 -3.36 -35.82 -6.90
C LEU A 536 -4.49 -36.11 -7.90
N ALA A 537 -4.56 -35.34 -8.98
CA ALA A 537 -5.49 -35.62 -10.08
C ALA A 537 -4.84 -36.53 -11.12
N ILE A 538 -5.42 -37.69 -11.40
CA ILE A 538 -4.87 -38.71 -12.30
C ILE A 538 -5.95 -39.36 -13.18
N ASP A 539 -5.55 -39.82 -14.36
CA ASP A 539 -6.41 -40.56 -15.29
C ASP A 539 -6.37 -42.08 -15.03
N ASP A 540 -7.44 -42.77 -15.44
CA ASP A 540 -7.68 -44.20 -15.14
C ASP A 540 -6.81 -45.20 -15.91
N ASP A 541 -5.91 -44.73 -16.78
CA ASP A 541 -4.98 -45.54 -17.58
C ASP A 541 -3.50 -45.27 -17.29
N ILE A 542 -3.18 -44.39 -16.33
CA ILE A 542 -1.80 -44.06 -15.96
C ILE A 542 -1.26 -45.03 -14.91
N ILE A 543 -0.54 -46.05 -15.38
CA ILE A 543 0.05 -47.11 -14.54
C ILE A 543 1.58 -47.02 -14.40
N MET A 544 2.22 -45.99 -14.97
CA MET A 544 3.68 -45.84 -14.98
C MET A 544 4.26 -45.18 -13.73
N LEU A 545 3.41 -44.67 -12.83
CA LEU A 545 3.85 -43.97 -11.63
C LEU A 545 4.17 -44.96 -10.51
N THR A 546 5.38 -44.90 -9.99
CA THR A 546 5.80 -45.71 -8.84
C THR A 546 5.39 -45.05 -7.53
N SER A 547 5.27 -45.85 -6.45
CA SER A 547 4.93 -45.32 -5.12
C SER A 547 5.95 -44.30 -4.63
N ASP A 548 7.22 -44.49 -4.97
CA ASP A 548 8.33 -43.64 -4.51
C ASP A 548 8.31 -42.27 -5.21
N GLU A 549 7.94 -42.22 -6.50
CA GLU A 549 7.77 -40.97 -7.24
C GLU A 549 6.61 -40.14 -6.69
N LEU A 550 5.49 -40.79 -6.37
CA LEU A 550 4.33 -40.13 -5.76
C LEU A 550 4.65 -39.61 -4.36
N GLN A 551 5.34 -40.41 -3.55
CA GLN A 551 5.79 -40.01 -2.22
C GLN A 551 6.79 -38.85 -2.26
N PHE A 552 7.70 -38.86 -3.24
CA PHE A 552 8.64 -37.77 -3.47
C PHE A 552 7.93 -36.49 -3.93
N ALA A 553 6.96 -36.59 -4.85
CA ALA A 553 6.20 -35.45 -5.34
C ALA A 553 5.40 -34.76 -4.23
N ASP A 554 4.76 -35.54 -3.36
CA ASP A 554 4.05 -35.03 -2.18
C ASP A 554 5.00 -34.31 -1.21
N ALA A 555 6.14 -34.94 -0.89
CA ALA A 555 7.16 -34.33 -0.04
C ALA A 555 7.73 -33.03 -0.64
N PHE A 556 7.95 -32.98 -1.96
CA PHE A 556 8.41 -31.79 -2.66
C PHE A 556 7.36 -30.67 -2.63
N HIS A 557 6.09 -30.99 -2.85
CA HIS A 557 4.99 -30.03 -2.79
C HIS A 557 4.87 -29.39 -1.40
N ALA A 558 5.01 -30.19 -0.34
CA ALA A 558 4.98 -29.70 1.05
C ALA A 558 6.11 -28.69 1.37
N HIS A 559 7.27 -28.79 0.71
CA HIS A 559 8.41 -27.89 0.93
C HIS A 559 8.42 -26.67 -0.01
N ARG A 560 7.72 -26.74 -1.15
CA ARG A 560 7.57 -25.65 -2.12
C ARG A 560 6.16 -25.68 -2.73
N PRO A 561 5.14 -25.16 -2.01
CA PRO A 561 3.87 -24.88 -2.66
C PRO A 561 4.15 -23.89 -3.78
N ALA A 562 3.71 -24.22 -5.00
CA ALA A 562 4.01 -23.43 -6.19
C ALA A 562 3.51 -21.99 -5.98
N GLN A 563 4.45 -21.05 -5.79
CA GLN A 563 4.13 -19.65 -5.95
C GLN A 563 3.90 -19.39 -7.44
N PRO A 564 2.85 -18.63 -7.82
CA PRO A 564 2.58 -18.36 -9.22
C PRO A 564 3.78 -17.63 -9.82
N HIS A 565 4.49 -18.29 -10.74
CA HIS A 565 5.34 -17.61 -11.70
C HIS A 565 4.43 -16.75 -12.57
N SER A 566 4.57 -15.43 -12.44
CA SER A 566 3.97 -14.45 -13.34
C SER A 566 4.57 -14.60 -14.74
N ALA A 567 3.81 -15.16 -15.68
CA ALA A 567 4.07 -15.05 -17.11
C ALA A 567 3.27 -13.87 -17.68
#